data_AF-A0A7J2SQG1-F1
#
_entry.id   AF-A0A7J2SQG1-F1
#
_cell.length_a   1.000
_cell.length_b   1.000
_cell.length_c   1.000
_cell.angle_alpha   90.00
_cell.angle_beta   90.00
_cell.angle_gamma   90.00
#
_symmetry.space_group_name_H-M   'P 1'
#
loop_
_entity.id
_entity.type
_entity.pdbx_description
1 polymer ?
#
loop_
_entity_poly.entity_id
_entity_poly.type
_entity_poly.pdbx_seq_one_letter_code
_entity_poly.pdbx_strand_id
1 'polypeptide(L)'
;MIIEELFGEEVLVKNDVYTLAKVTSVIKLREIRIKSASLKYAFIGGMWYSKEKFSLEQKISLPYPFSTYYTVKILDKRYNGVLCRSLLYVKMPVVVLQYEDECVTIEFDPVIQLNGQEVLPFISLCEDDERYIITFYLFKEFDVKEKENAWLGVGKKRRVSLKIEVGDSFRFSVKIKRYKNWMDAVRSYVEKMLPEEIKVDCADKVFEQGKQALWRSYDHLTGSFLQLPWRDSPGFTFVNSSYSLLTYEAVRLHYFTKWCSETKDEVFHEWSQRLRNLFINPKLYKKDPRVGEGLVWYNMTNLTRKGLEGYFYMDCGYGGYPGGQGSIAFHLLQYLNYTEDKEVERLVKQSLEYILSTQKENGSWPMAFRQEGFIGMRPERLDRYETFGGTSECVRALIAGYKRFKDK
;
A
#
# COMPACT_ATOMS: atom_id res chain seq x y z
N MET A 1 -21.84 -21.84 -14.42
CA MET A 1 -22.02 -20.36 -14.49
C MET A 1 -22.07 -19.90 -15.95
N ILE A 2 -23.04 -19.07 -16.32
CA ILE A 2 -23.16 -18.50 -17.68
C ILE A 2 -22.44 -17.15 -17.70
N ILE A 3 -21.64 -16.91 -18.74
CA ILE A 3 -20.92 -15.66 -18.98
C ILE A 3 -21.24 -15.19 -20.39
N GLU A 4 -21.81 -14.00 -20.50
CA GLU A 4 -22.15 -13.35 -21.77
C GLU A 4 -21.21 -12.17 -22.00
N GLU A 5 -20.79 -11.98 -23.25
CA GLU A 5 -19.90 -10.92 -23.65
C GLU A 5 -20.55 -10.06 -24.74
N LEU A 6 -20.60 -8.76 -24.51
CA LEU A 6 -21.19 -7.79 -25.42
C LEU A 6 -20.17 -6.70 -25.74
N PHE A 7 -20.21 -6.19 -26.96
CA PHE A 7 -19.36 -5.09 -27.41
C PHE A 7 -20.19 -3.80 -27.56
N GLY A 8 -19.53 -2.64 -27.54
CA GLY A 8 -20.20 -1.38 -27.87
C GLY A 8 -20.57 -1.27 -29.34
N GLU A 9 -21.63 -0.52 -29.64
CA GLU A 9 -21.99 -0.18 -31.02
C GLU A 9 -20.93 0.75 -31.66
N GLU A 10 -20.08 1.37 -30.85
CA GLU A 10 -18.99 2.23 -31.29
C GLU A 10 -17.80 1.47 -31.90
N VAL A 11 -17.72 0.15 -31.72
CA VAL A 11 -16.54 -0.65 -32.08
C VAL A 11 -16.91 -1.88 -32.91
N LEU A 12 -16.07 -2.18 -33.89
CA LEU A 12 -16.03 -3.47 -34.56
C LEU A 12 -14.86 -4.26 -33.99
N VAL A 13 -15.09 -5.53 -33.62
CA VAL A 13 -14.09 -6.34 -32.93
C VAL A 13 -13.77 -7.60 -33.72
N LYS A 14 -12.48 -7.84 -33.96
CA LYS A 14 -11.96 -9.08 -34.56
C LYS A 14 -10.65 -9.46 -33.89
N ASN A 15 -10.59 -10.63 -33.26
CA ASN A 15 -9.39 -11.17 -32.60
C ASN A 15 -8.70 -10.16 -31.65
N ASP A 16 -9.45 -9.59 -30.71
CA ASP A 16 -9.01 -8.55 -29.76
C ASP A 16 -8.55 -7.22 -30.41
N VAL A 17 -8.71 -7.06 -31.72
CA VAL A 17 -8.51 -5.77 -32.42
C VAL A 17 -9.85 -5.06 -32.52
N TYR A 18 -9.88 -3.83 -32.03
CA TYR A 18 -11.02 -2.94 -31.99
C TYR A 18 -10.81 -1.86 -33.04
N THR A 19 -11.79 -1.67 -33.92
CA THR A 19 -11.83 -0.58 -34.90
C THR A 19 -13.00 0.33 -34.55
N LEU A 20 -12.77 1.63 -34.43
CA LEU A 20 -13.81 2.61 -34.13
C LEU A 20 -14.77 2.75 -35.31
N ALA A 21 -16.01 2.30 -35.15
CA ALA A 21 -17.09 2.50 -36.13
C ALA A 21 -17.81 3.83 -35.92
N LYS A 22 -17.84 4.32 -34.68
CA LYS A 22 -18.48 5.59 -34.30
C LYS A 22 -17.68 6.25 -33.19
N VAL A 23 -17.48 7.55 -33.28
CA VAL A 23 -16.82 8.34 -32.23
C VAL A 23 -17.86 9.12 -31.44
N THR A 24 -18.05 8.75 -30.18
CA THR A 24 -18.87 9.46 -29.19
C THR A 24 -17.98 9.97 -28.05
N SER A 25 -18.55 10.60 -27.03
CA SER A 25 -17.80 11.02 -25.84
C SER A 25 -17.36 9.85 -24.96
N VAL A 26 -18.05 8.70 -25.04
CA VAL A 26 -17.79 7.48 -24.28
C VAL A 26 -17.96 6.28 -25.21
N ILE A 27 -16.89 5.55 -25.42
CA ILE A 27 -16.85 4.36 -26.27
C ILE A 27 -16.89 3.14 -25.35
N LYS A 28 -17.93 2.30 -25.47
CA LYS A 28 -17.99 1.04 -24.74
C LYS A 28 -17.12 0.02 -25.47
N LEU A 29 -16.07 -0.46 -24.81
CA LEU A 29 -15.20 -1.48 -25.39
C LEU A 29 -15.87 -2.84 -25.27
N ARG A 30 -16.08 -3.31 -24.04
CA ARG A 30 -16.55 -4.66 -23.73
C ARG A 30 -17.35 -4.65 -22.45
N GLU A 31 -18.43 -5.41 -22.43
CA GLU A 31 -19.28 -5.65 -21.28
C GLU A 31 -19.37 -7.15 -21.03
N ILE A 32 -19.03 -7.57 -19.82
CA ILE A 32 -19.08 -8.96 -19.40
C ILE A 32 -20.20 -9.07 -18.38
N ARG A 33 -21.17 -9.93 -18.65
CA ARG A 33 -22.29 -10.24 -17.77
C ARG A 33 -22.13 -11.65 -17.24
N ILE A 34 -22.02 -11.80 -15.93
CA ILE A 34 -21.89 -13.07 -15.24
C ILE A 34 -23.16 -13.28 -14.44
N LYS A 35 -23.82 -14.42 -14.61
CA LYS A 35 -25.02 -14.74 -13.82
C LYS A 35 -24.71 -14.64 -12.31
N SER A 36 -25.51 -13.86 -11.60
CA SER A 36 -25.41 -13.65 -10.15
C SER A 36 -25.53 -14.97 -9.42
N ALA A 37 -24.60 -15.17 -8.50
CA ALA A 37 -24.50 -16.27 -7.57
C ALA A 37 -23.77 -15.76 -6.33
N SER A 38 -23.94 -16.39 -5.18
CA SER A 38 -23.34 -15.90 -3.93
C SER A 38 -21.82 -15.79 -4.03
N LEU A 39 -21.31 -14.55 -4.10
CA LEU A 39 -19.88 -14.27 -4.03
C LEU A 39 -19.40 -14.38 -2.58
N LYS A 40 -18.26 -15.07 -2.37
CA LYS A 40 -17.51 -14.97 -1.11
C LYS A 40 -16.81 -13.62 -1.02
N TYR A 41 -16.22 -13.19 -2.13
CA TYR A 41 -15.65 -11.86 -2.34
C TYR A 41 -15.28 -11.67 -3.81
N ALA A 42 -15.07 -10.41 -4.20
CA ALA A 42 -14.49 -10.05 -5.47
C ALA A 42 -13.45 -8.93 -5.29
N PHE A 43 -12.48 -8.87 -6.20
CA PHE A 43 -11.47 -7.80 -6.21
C PHE A 43 -10.94 -7.49 -7.60
N ILE A 44 -10.36 -6.31 -7.74
CA ILE A 44 -9.54 -5.90 -8.88
C ILE A 44 -8.14 -5.63 -8.34
N GLY A 45 -7.14 -6.29 -8.91
CA GLY A 45 -5.77 -6.32 -8.39
C GLY A 45 -5.20 -4.94 -8.06
N GLY A 46 -5.11 -4.60 -6.78
CA GLY A 46 -4.58 -3.32 -6.29
C GLY A 46 -5.52 -2.11 -6.40
N MET A 47 -6.77 -2.29 -6.83
CA MET A 47 -7.72 -1.18 -7.03
C MET A 47 -9.01 -1.28 -6.19
N TRP A 48 -9.57 -2.47 -6.01
CA TRP A 48 -10.90 -2.64 -5.40
C TRP A 48 -11.04 -4.02 -4.75
N TYR A 49 -11.79 -4.12 -3.64
CA TYR A 49 -12.10 -5.37 -2.94
C TYR A 49 -13.46 -5.26 -2.25
N SER A 50 -14.34 -6.24 -2.40
CA SER A 50 -15.65 -6.25 -1.74
C SER A 50 -16.09 -7.67 -1.36
N LYS A 51 -16.79 -7.78 -0.23
CA LYS A 51 -17.53 -8.98 0.20
C LYS A 51 -19.06 -8.83 0.09
N GLU A 52 -19.55 -7.60 -0.06
CA GLU A 52 -20.96 -7.28 0.17
C GLU A 52 -21.64 -6.76 -1.10
N LYS A 53 -21.07 -5.74 -1.74
CA LYS A 53 -21.65 -5.08 -2.93
C LYS A 53 -20.69 -5.16 -4.11
N PHE A 54 -21.17 -5.57 -5.28
CA PHE A 54 -20.37 -5.57 -6.50
C PHE A 54 -20.42 -4.21 -7.22
N SER A 55 -19.79 -3.20 -6.61
CA SER A 55 -19.73 -1.84 -7.14
C SER A 55 -18.45 -1.13 -6.73
N LEU A 56 -17.93 -0.27 -7.61
CA LEU A 56 -16.83 0.65 -7.29
C LEU A 56 -17.25 1.75 -6.31
N GLU A 57 -18.55 1.93 -6.09
CA GLU A 57 -19.08 2.81 -5.06
C GLU A 57 -18.88 2.19 -3.68
N GLN A 58 -17.72 2.43 -3.09
CA GLN A 58 -17.42 1.97 -1.74
C GLN A 58 -17.48 3.14 -0.76
N LYS A 59 -18.08 2.90 0.41
CA LYS A 59 -17.96 3.78 1.59
C LYS A 59 -16.53 3.86 2.11
N ILE A 60 -15.67 2.95 1.68
CA ILE A 60 -14.23 3.01 1.89
C ILE A 60 -13.72 4.21 1.07
N SER A 61 -13.85 5.38 1.66
CA SER A 61 -12.83 6.41 1.52
C SER A 61 -11.51 5.66 1.74
N LEU A 62 -10.59 5.74 0.78
CA LEU A 62 -9.18 5.48 1.05
C LEU A 62 -8.57 6.84 1.43
N PRO A 63 -8.86 7.44 2.60
CA PRO A 63 -8.22 8.69 3.03
C PRO A 63 -6.81 8.42 3.58
N TYR A 64 -6.25 7.24 3.30
CA TYR A 64 -4.92 6.83 3.69
C TYR A 64 -4.08 6.59 2.42
N PRO A 65 -2.89 7.19 2.36
CA PRO A 65 -2.70 8.56 1.96
C PRO A 65 -2.68 8.74 0.43
N PHE A 66 -3.38 7.91 -0.36
CA PHE A 66 -3.44 8.06 -1.83
C PHE A 66 -4.13 9.36 -2.29
N SER A 67 -4.89 10.03 -1.43
CA SER A 67 -5.45 11.35 -1.74
C SER A 67 -4.39 12.45 -1.79
N THR A 68 -3.27 12.29 -1.08
CA THR A 68 -2.14 13.23 -1.13
C THR A 68 -0.96 12.70 -1.92
N TYR A 69 -0.71 11.37 -1.92
CA TYR A 69 0.45 10.66 -2.47
C TYR A 69 0.27 10.32 -3.94
N TYR A 70 0.30 11.35 -4.80
CA TYR A 70 0.28 11.17 -6.24
C TYR A 70 1.07 12.29 -6.93
N THR A 71 1.76 11.95 -8.01
CA THR A 71 2.22 12.94 -9.00
C THR A 71 1.19 13.08 -10.12
N VAL A 72 0.48 12.00 -10.47
CA VAL A 72 -0.59 11.98 -11.46
C VAL A 72 -1.80 11.21 -10.93
N LYS A 73 -3.00 11.79 -11.04
CA LYS A 73 -4.26 11.17 -10.65
C LYS A 73 -5.36 11.44 -11.67
N ILE A 74 -5.79 10.41 -12.38
CA ILE A 74 -6.98 10.44 -13.24
C ILE A 74 -8.24 10.40 -12.37
N LEU A 75 -9.09 11.42 -12.48
CA LEU A 75 -10.30 11.49 -11.68
C LEU A 75 -11.33 10.46 -12.16
N ASP A 76 -12.05 9.87 -11.20
CA ASP A 76 -13.18 8.98 -11.48
C ASP A 76 -14.22 9.72 -12.35
N LYS A 77 -14.85 8.97 -13.26
CA LYS A 77 -15.94 9.42 -14.11
C LYS A 77 -17.25 8.80 -13.65
N ARG A 78 -18.37 9.40 -14.06
CA ARG A 78 -19.68 8.76 -13.99
C ARG A 78 -20.26 8.65 -15.39
N TYR A 79 -20.81 7.49 -15.72
CA TYR A 79 -21.54 7.25 -16.96
C TYR A 79 -22.80 6.45 -16.64
N ASN A 80 -23.96 6.95 -17.06
CA ASN A 80 -25.28 6.40 -16.72
C ASN A 80 -25.46 6.13 -15.21
N GLY A 81 -24.98 7.05 -14.37
CA GLY A 81 -25.05 6.92 -12.91
C GLY A 81 -24.00 6.01 -12.28
N VAL A 82 -23.31 5.16 -13.06
CA VAL A 82 -22.30 4.22 -12.55
C VAL A 82 -20.92 4.88 -12.47
N LEU A 83 -20.19 4.61 -11.40
CA LEU A 83 -18.81 5.07 -11.22
C LEU A 83 -17.86 4.27 -12.14
N CYS A 84 -17.06 4.99 -12.93
CA CYS A 84 -16.02 4.44 -13.79
C CYS A 84 -14.66 4.90 -13.30
N ARG A 85 -13.73 3.96 -13.08
CA ARG A 85 -12.37 4.24 -12.61
C ARG A 85 -11.35 3.87 -13.67
N SER A 86 -10.31 4.68 -13.82
CA SER A 86 -9.24 4.40 -14.79
C SER A 86 -8.47 3.13 -14.42
N LEU A 87 -8.13 2.33 -15.43
CA LEU A 87 -7.31 1.13 -15.29
C LEU A 87 -5.85 1.42 -14.87
N LEU A 88 -5.42 2.69 -14.93
CA LEU A 88 -4.12 3.13 -14.38
C LEU A 88 -3.92 2.71 -12.91
N TYR A 89 -5.01 2.58 -12.17
CA TYR A 89 -4.97 2.22 -10.74
C TYR A 89 -4.80 0.73 -10.49
N VAL A 90 -4.90 -0.10 -11.51
CA VAL A 90 -4.80 -1.54 -11.38
C VAL A 90 -3.32 -1.95 -11.38
N LYS A 91 -2.89 -2.61 -10.31
CA LYS A 91 -1.51 -3.10 -10.14
C LYS A 91 -1.29 -4.48 -10.74
N MET A 92 -2.38 -5.24 -10.85
CA MET A 92 -2.43 -6.54 -11.48
C MET A 92 -3.73 -6.61 -12.27
N PRO A 93 -3.70 -6.55 -13.62
CA PRO A 93 -4.86 -6.36 -14.49
C PRO A 93 -5.72 -7.61 -14.60
N VAL A 94 -6.30 -7.96 -13.46
CA VAL A 94 -7.17 -9.11 -13.24
C VAL A 94 -8.32 -8.67 -12.34
N VAL A 95 -9.55 -8.93 -12.77
CA VAL A 95 -10.73 -8.98 -11.90
C VAL A 95 -10.90 -10.41 -11.42
N VAL A 96 -11.15 -10.60 -10.13
CA VAL A 96 -11.37 -11.91 -9.50
C VAL A 96 -12.75 -11.92 -8.86
N LEU A 97 -13.54 -12.95 -9.16
CA LEU A 97 -14.82 -13.25 -8.54
C LEU A 97 -14.72 -14.64 -7.91
N GLN A 98 -14.63 -14.69 -6.58
CA GLN A 98 -14.54 -15.94 -5.83
C GLN A 98 -15.94 -16.36 -5.36
N TYR A 99 -16.38 -17.52 -5.81
CA TYR A 99 -17.59 -18.22 -5.37
C TYR A 99 -17.22 -19.32 -4.38
N GLU A 100 -18.18 -20.18 -4.02
CA GLU A 100 -17.94 -21.24 -3.06
C GLU A 100 -16.92 -22.27 -3.55
N ASP A 101 -17.14 -22.82 -4.75
CA ASP A 101 -16.36 -23.91 -5.32
C ASP A 101 -15.58 -23.53 -6.59
N GLU A 102 -15.76 -22.30 -7.08
CA GLU A 102 -15.07 -21.82 -8.27
C GLU A 102 -14.63 -20.37 -8.16
N CYS A 103 -13.64 -20.01 -8.97
CA CYS A 103 -13.14 -18.66 -9.15
C CYS A 103 -13.19 -18.31 -10.64
N VAL A 104 -13.85 -17.19 -10.97
CA VAL A 104 -13.82 -16.62 -12.31
C VAL A 104 -12.86 -15.44 -12.31
N THR A 105 -11.96 -15.40 -13.28
CA THR A 105 -11.05 -14.28 -13.48
C THR A 105 -11.18 -13.67 -14.85
N ILE A 106 -11.05 -12.35 -14.91
CA ILE A 106 -11.05 -11.58 -16.15
C ILE A 106 -9.70 -10.86 -16.20
N GLU A 107 -8.78 -11.41 -17.00
CA GLU A 107 -7.49 -10.78 -17.32
C GLU A 107 -7.73 -9.76 -18.44
N PHE A 108 -7.10 -8.59 -18.38
CA PHE A 108 -7.30 -7.54 -19.38
C PHE A 108 -6.04 -6.70 -19.64
N ASP A 109 -6.03 -5.93 -20.72
CA ASP A 109 -4.95 -4.96 -20.98
C ASP A 109 -5.20 -3.66 -20.19
N PRO A 110 -4.28 -3.24 -19.29
CA PRO A 110 -4.48 -2.00 -18.51
C PRO A 110 -4.22 -0.72 -19.33
N VAL A 111 -3.54 -0.85 -20.48
CA VAL A 111 -3.12 0.23 -21.37
C VAL A 111 -3.36 -0.21 -22.81
N ILE A 112 -3.84 0.72 -23.63
CA ILE A 112 -4.04 0.54 -25.08
C ILE A 112 -3.06 1.43 -25.82
N GLN A 113 -2.50 0.93 -26.93
CA GLN A 113 -1.73 1.74 -27.87
C GLN A 113 -2.64 2.22 -28.99
N LEU A 114 -2.82 3.55 -29.11
CA LEU A 114 -3.64 4.18 -30.13
C LEU A 114 -2.86 5.32 -30.78
N ASN A 115 -2.62 5.23 -32.10
CA ASN A 115 -1.87 6.24 -32.85
C ASN A 115 -0.51 6.60 -32.21
N GLY A 116 0.18 5.59 -31.67
CA GLY A 116 1.48 5.74 -30.99
C GLY A 116 1.41 6.39 -29.60
N GLN A 117 0.21 6.53 -29.03
CA GLN A 117 -0.01 7.06 -27.68
C GLN A 117 -0.57 6.00 -26.75
N GLU A 118 -0.11 6.03 -25.49
CA GLU A 118 -0.70 5.24 -24.42
C GLU A 118 -2.03 5.83 -23.98
N VAL A 119 -3.08 5.03 -24.08
CA VAL A 119 -4.43 5.38 -23.67
C VAL A 119 -4.88 4.45 -22.55
N LEU A 120 -5.47 5.03 -21.51
CA LEU A 120 -5.87 4.32 -20.30
C LEU A 120 -7.38 4.10 -20.30
N PRO A 121 -7.86 2.86 -20.45
CA PRO A 121 -9.28 2.57 -20.36
C PRO A 121 -9.81 2.80 -18.94
N PHE A 122 -11.13 2.76 -18.82
CA PHE A 122 -11.86 2.83 -17.56
C PHE A 122 -12.67 1.56 -17.38
N ILE A 123 -12.89 1.17 -16.14
CA ILE A 123 -13.74 0.04 -15.77
C ILE A 123 -14.86 0.52 -14.83
N SER A 124 -16.02 -0.12 -14.95
CA SER A 124 -17.12 0.02 -14.01
C SER A 124 -17.60 -1.36 -13.55
N LEU A 125 -18.15 -1.40 -12.34
CA LEU A 125 -18.79 -2.57 -11.75
C LEU A 125 -20.22 -2.23 -11.38
N CYS A 126 -21.16 -3.05 -11.83
CA CYS A 126 -22.57 -2.96 -11.53
C CYS A 126 -23.13 -4.34 -11.22
N GLU A 127 -24.21 -4.39 -10.45
CA GLU A 127 -24.94 -5.60 -10.10
C GLU A 127 -26.42 -5.31 -10.28
N ASP A 128 -27.10 -6.21 -10.97
CA ASP A 128 -28.56 -6.28 -10.99
C ASP A 128 -29.03 -7.60 -10.37
N ASP A 129 -30.34 -7.81 -10.31
CA ASP A 129 -30.96 -8.96 -9.65
C ASP A 129 -30.48 -10.32 -10.24
N GLU A 130 -30.00 -10.32 -11.48
CA GLU A 130 -29.62 -11.54 -12.19
C GLU A 130 -28.13 -11.65 -12.49
N ARG A 131 -27.39 -10.54 -12.50
CA ARG A 131 -26.04 -10.48 -13.09
C ARG A 131 -25.08 -9.55 -12.35
N TYR A 132 -23.81 -9.99 -12.28
CA TYR A 132 -22.65 -9.13 -12.13
C TYR A 132 -22.21 -8.60 -13.49
N ILE A 133 -22.05 -7.29 -13.60
CA ILE A 133 -21.73 -6.59 -14.84
C ILE A 133 -20.40 -5.86 -14.70
N ILE A 134 -19.49 -6.12 -15.62
CA ILE A 134 -18.18 -5.49 -15.69
C ILE A 134 -18.04 -4.87 -17.07
N THR A 135 -17.89 -3.55 -17.12
CA THR A 135 -17.83 -2.82 -18.40
C THR A 135 -16.56 -1.99 -18.51
N PHE A 136 -15.89 -2.12 -19.65
CA PHE A 136 -14.70 -1.37 -20.03
C PHE A 136 -15.07 -0.26 -21.01
N TYR A 137 -14.50 0.93 -20.80
CA TYR A 137 -14.78 2.13 -21.59
C TYR A 137 -13.50 2.85 -22.00
N LEU A 138 -13.58 3.57 -23.11
CA LEU A 138 -12.70 4.70 -23.42
C LEU A 138 -13.51 6.00 -23.31
N PHE A 139 -13.03 6.91 -22.46
CA PHE A 139 -13.58 8.26 -22.39
C PHE A 139 -12.76 9.17 -23.30
N LYS A 140 -13.41 9.82 -24.25
CA LYS A 140 -12.74 10.79 -25.14
C LYS A 140 -12.12 11.93 -24.34
N GLU A 141 -12.75 12.33 -23.23
CA GLU A 141 -12.24 13.36 -22.35
C GLU A 141 -12.31 12.97 -20.88
N PHE A 142 -11.24 13.24 -20.13
CA PHE A 142 -11.19 13.03 -18.69
C PHE A 142 -10.28 14.04 -18.01
N ASP A 143 -10.47 14.20 -16.70
CA ASP A 143 -9.71 15.15 -15.91
C ASP A 143 -8.59 14.43 -15.16
N VAL A 144 -7.40 15.03 -15.16
CA VAL A 144 -6.22 14.58 -14.44
C VAL A 144 -5.83 15.66 -13.43
N LYS A 145 -5.44 15.25 -12.21
CA LYS A 145 -4.76 16.10 -11.25
C LYS A 145 -3.28 15.75 -11.26
N GLU A 146 -2.44 16.76 -11.41
CA GLU A 146 -0.98 16.63 -11.45
C GLU A 146 -0.34 17.43 -10.32
N LYS A 147 0.70 16.86 -9.72
CA LYS A 147 1.56 17.50 -8.71
C LYS A 147 3.02 17.30 -9.10
N GLU A 148 3.83 18.29 -8.80
CA GLU A 148 5.28 18.21 -8.95
C GLU A 148 5.88 17.18 -7.98
N ASN A 149 5.39 17.15 -6.74
CA ASN A 149 5.85 16.26 -5.70
C ASN A 149 4.71 15.39 -5.17
N ALA A 150 4.98 14.11 -4.93
CA ALA A 150 3.97 13.17 -4.44
C ALA A 150 3.43 13.56 -3.05
N TRP A 151 4.21 14.23 -2.21
CA TRP A 151 3.89 14.38 -0.77
C TRP A 151 3.22 15.70 -0.42
N LEU A 152 3.50 16.77 -1.17
CA LEU A 152 3.15 18.16 -0.82
C LEU A 152 2.54 18.91 -2.01
N GLY A 153 1.67 19.88 -1.70
CA GLY A 153 1.09 20.79 -2.68
C GLY A 153 -0.34 20.44 -3.15
N VAL A 154 -1.00 21.44 -3.74
CA VAL A 154 -2.32 21.30 -4.36
C VAL A 154 -2.13 20.92 -5.82
N GLY A 155 -2.71 19.79 -6.22
CA GLY A 155 -2.59 19.34 -7.60
C GLY A 155 -3.37 20.25 -8.57
N LYS A 156 -2.74 20.60 -9.69
CA LYS A 156 -3.39 21.33 -10.79
C LYS A 156 -4.26 20.37 -11.57
N LYS A 157 -5.48 20.80 -11.90
CA LYS A 157 -6.43 20.02 -12.70
C LYS A 157 -6.21 20.35 -14.18
N ARG A 158 -5.99 19.34 -15.00
CA ARG A 158 -5.88 19.43 -16.46
C ARG A 158 -6.90 18.51 -17.10
N ARG A 159 -7.54 18.95 -18.17
CA ARG A 159 -8.39 18.09 -19.01
C ARG A 159 -7.54 17.46 -20.09
N VAL A 160 -7.70 16.15 -20.27
CA VAL A 160 -7.11 15.36 -21.35
C VAL A 160 -8.22 15.05 -22.33
N SER A 161 -7.97 15.29 -23.61
CA SER A 161 -8.86 14.92 -24.71
C SER A 161 -8.09 14.01 -25.67
N LEU A 162 -8.58 12.80 -25.87
CA LEU A 162 -8.02 11.81 -26.79
C LEU A 162 -8.34 12.22 -28.22
N LYS A 163 -7.33 12.17 -29.09
CA LYS A 163 -7.49 12.38 -30.53
C LYS A 163 -7.80 11.03 -31.17
N ILE A 164 -9.08 10.82 -31.45
CA ILE A 164 -9.61 9.57 -32.01
C ILE A 164 -10.58 9.87 -33.15
N GLU A 165 -10.51 9.06 -34.20
CA GLU A 165 -11.28 9.18 -35.43
C GLU A 165 -11.94 7.84 -35.80
N VAL A 166 -12.99 7.90 -36.62
CA VAL A 166 -13.60 6.68 -37.16
C VAL A 166 -12.57 5.96 -38.04
N GLY A 167 -12.45 4.64 -37.87
CA GLY A 167 -11.44 3.82 -38.54
C GLY A 167 -10.17 3.60 -37.74
N ASP A 168 -9.90 4.42 -36.71
CA ASP A 168 -8.79 4.16 -35.78
C ASP A 168 -8.91 2.76 -35.19
N SER A 169 -7.77 2.07 -35.09
CA SER A 169 -7.73 0.69 -34.63
C SER A 169 -6.67 0.46 -33.56
N PHE A 170 -6.99 -0.38 -32.60
CA PHE A 170 -6.12 -0.71 -31.47
C PHE A 170 -6.39 -2.11 -30.95
N ARG A 171 -5.46 -2.66 -30.17
CA ARG A 171 -5.64 -3.95 -29.48
C ARG A 171 -6.10 -3.73 -28.05
N PHE A 172 -7.06 -4.53 -27.61
CA PHE A 172 -7.51 -4.59 -26.21
C PHE A 172 -7.97 -6.02 -25.90
N SER A 173 -7.09 -6.81 -25.27
CA SER A 173 -7.39 -8.19 -24.91
C SER A 173 -8.15 -8.24 -23.59
N VAL A 174 -9.17 -9.08 -23.55
CA VAL A 174 -9.83 -9.50 -22.30
C VAL A 174 -10.05 -11.01 -22.36
N LYS A 175 -9.54 -11.72 -21.35
CA LYS A 175 -9.56 -13.18 -21.28
C LYS A 175 -10.23 -13.63 -20.00
N ILE A 176 -11.25 -14.47 -20.15
CA ILE A 176 -12.00 -15.03 -19.04
C ILE A 176 -11.47 -16.44 -18.77
N LYS A 177 -11.10 -16.72 -17.53
CA LYS A 177 -10.59 -18.02 -17.09
C LYS A 177 -11.29 -18.47 -15.82
N ARG A 178 -11.28 -19.78 -15.59
CA ARG A 178 -11.81 -20.41 -14.39
C ARG A 178 -10.69 -21.13 -13.65
N TYR A 179 -10.74 -21.02 -12.34
CA TYR A 179 -9.84 -21.68 -11.41
C TYR A 179 -10.65 -22.23 -10.24
N LYS A 180 -10.03 -23.10 -9.44
CA LYS A 180 -10.64 -23.60 -8.20
C LYS A 180 -10.75 -22.48 -7.16
N ASN A 181 -9.71 -21.66 -7.04
CA ASN A 181 -9.66 -20.53 -6.13
C ASN A 181 -8.83 -19.38 -6.72
N TRP A 182 -8.94 -18.20 -6.12
CA TRP A 182 -8.20 -17.02 -6.56
C TRP A 182 -6.68 -17.12 -6.41
N MET A 183 -6.16 -17.90 -5.45
CA MET A 183 -4.72 -18.02 -5.24
C MET A 183 -4.07 -18.71 -6.43
N ASP A 184 -4.71 -19.76 -6.94
CA ASP A 184 -4.29 -20.46 -8.16
C ASP A 184 -4.33 -19.51 -9.36
N ALA A 185 -5.36 -18.68 -9.45
CA ALA A 185 -5.51 -17.71 -10.53
C ALA A 185 -4.41 -16.64 -10.49
N VAL A 186 -4.14 -16.06 -9.32
CA VAL A 186 -3.08 -15.05 -9.14
C VAL A 186 -1.71 -15.66 -9.38
N ARG A 187 -1.45 -16.87 -8.87
CA ARG A 187 -0.19 -17.59 -9.13
C ARG A 187 0.01 -17.78 -10.63
N SER A 188 -0.99 -18.32 -11.34
CA SER A 188 -0.91 -18.52 -12.79
C SER A 188 -0.74 -17.21 -13.56
N TYR A 189 -1.32 -16.10 -13.10
CA TYR A 189 -1.11 -14.79 -13.72
C TYR A 189 0.34 -14.31 -13.53
N VAL A 190 0.84 -14.33 -12.29
CA VAL A 190 2.17 -13.85 -11.93
C VAL A 190 3.26 -14.69 -12.60
N GLU A 191 3.13 -16.01 -12.63
CA GLU A 191 4.10 -16.92 -13.27
C GLU A 191 4.35 -16.59 -14.74
N LYS A 192 3.34 -16.08 -15.48
CA LYS A 192 3.49 -15.64 -16.88
C LYS A 192 4.23 -14.31 -17.02
N MET A 193 4.25 -13.51 -15.96
CA MET A 193 4.85 -12.17 -15.92
C MET A 193 6.27 -12.19 -15.35
N LEU A 194 6.62 -13.25 -14.62
CA LEU A 194 7.98 -13.44 -14.13
C LEU A 194 8.89 -13.76 -15.33
N PRO A 195 10.08 -13.14 -15.41
CA PRO A 195 11.07 -13.56 -16.41
C PRO A 195 11.46 -15.03 -16.17
N GLU A 196 11.78 -15.75 -17.25
CA GLU A 196 12.13 -17.18 -17.21
C GLU A 196 13.27 -17.48 -16.23
N GLU A 197 14.17 -16.51 -16.02
CA GLU A 197 15.28 -16.62 -15.08
C GLU A 197 15.65 -15.21 -14.56
N ILE A 198 15.46 -14.94 -13.26
CA ILE A 198 16.12 -13.80 -12.62
C ILE A 198 17.52 -14.25 -12.25
N LYS A 199 18.51 -14.00 -13.13
CA LYS A 199 19.91 -14.20 -12.78
C LYS A 199 20.35 -13.09 -11.82
N VAL A 200 20.47 -13.44 -10.55
CA VAL A 200 21.25 -12.64 -9.60
C VAL A 200 22.71 -13.03 -9.80
N ASP A 201 23.41 -12.34 -10.69
CA ASP A 201 24.79 -12.70 -11.11
C ASP A 201 25.76 -12.83 -9.92
N CYS A 202 25.52 -12.09 -8.83
CA CYS A 202 26.22 -12.24 -7.57
C CYS A 202 25.40 -11.60 -6.44
N ALA A 203 24.76 -12.42 -5.59
CA ALA A 203 23.95 -11.95 -4.47
C ALA A 203 24.75 -11.03 -3.53
N ASP A 204 26.02 -11.34 -3.29
CA ASP A 204 26.91 -10.54 -2.45
C ASP A 204 27.14 -9.15 -3.05
N LYS A 205 27.34 -9.05 -4.36
CA LYS A 205 27.48 -7.75 -5.04
C LYS A 205 26.21 -6.92 -4.92
N VAL A 206 25.04 -7.54 -5.06
CA VAL A 206 23.73 -6.85 -4.89
C VAL A 206 23.55 -6.41 -3.44
N PHE A 207 23.91 -7.25 -2.49
CA PHE A 207 23.89 -6.94 -1.06
C PHE A 207 24.80 -5.74 -0.74
N GLU A 208 26.04 -5.74 -1.21
CA GLU A 208 26.98 -4.63 -1.04
C GLU A 208 26.50 -3.33 -1.69
N GLN A 209 25.92 -3.41 -2.90
CA GLN A 209 25.31 -2.24 -3.54
C GLN A 209 24.13 -1.69 -2.71
N GLY A 210 23.30 -2.56 -2.14
CA GLY A 210 22.22 -2.18 -1.24
C GLY A 210 22.73 -1.52 0.04
N LYS A 211 23.80 -2.06 0.64
CA LYS A 211 24.49 -1.48 1.80
C LYS A 211 25.04 -0.08 1.49
N GLN A 212 25.68 0.12 0.33
CA GLN A 212 26.16 1.43 -0.10
C GLN A 212 25.02 2.44 -0.31
N ALA A 213 23.88 2.00 -0.85
CA ALA A 213 22.70 2.85 -0.97
C ALA A 213 22.15 3.26 0.41
N LEU A 214 22.11 2.35 1.39
CA LEU A 214 21.70 2.67 2.77
C LEU A 214 22.63 3.71 3.40
N TRP A 215 23.94 3.61 3.17
CA TRP A 215 24.92 4.56 3.69
C TRP A 215 24.67 5.99 3.18
N ARG A 216 24.14 6.15 1.98
CA ARG A 216 23.71 7.46 1.42
C ARG A 216 22.45 8.03 2.04
N SER A 217 21.81 7.32 2.97
CA SER A 217 20.66 7.81 3.73
C SER A 217 20.93 7.92 5.22
N TYR A 218 22.09 7.44 5.68
CA TYR A 218 22.48 7.46 7.09
C TYR A 218 22.89 8.87 7.53
N ASP A 219 22.25 9.36 8.59
CA ASP A 219 22.55 10.64 9.23
C ASP A 219 23.24 10.40 10.57
N HIS A 220 24.54 10.71 10.62
CA HIS A 220 25.38 10.50 11.80
C HIS A 220 24.91 11.32 13.02
N LEU A 221 24.25 12.46 12.78
CA LEU A 221 23.82 13.34 13.88
C LEU A 221 22.60 12.77 14.61
N THR A 222 21.67 12.18 13.87
CA THR A 222 20.47 11.55 14.44
C THR A 222 20.67 10.08 14.77
N GLY A 223 21.67 9.41 14.17
CA GLY A 223 21.87 7.97 14.28
C GLY A 223 20.75 7.18 13.60
N SER A 224 20.15 7.75 12.54
CA SER A 224 18.98 7.20 11.84
C SER A 224 19.14 7.29 10.32
N PHE A 225 18.21 6.68 9.57
CA PHE A 225 18.23 6.68 8.11
C PHE A 225 17.08 7.52 7.56
N LEU A 226 17.42 8.58 6.82
CA LEU A 226 16.46 9.54 6.34
C LEU A 226 15.59 8.98 5.21
N GLN A 227 14.31 9.35 5.24
CA GLN A 227 13.38 8.99 4.18
C GLN A 227 13.77 9.62 2.85
N LEU A 228 13.91 10.94 2.80
CA LEU A 228 14.37 11.75 1.68
C LEU A 228 14.86 13.13 2.19
N PRO A 229 15.74 13.83 1.46
CA PRO A 229 16.43 13.39 0.24
C PRO A 229 17.68 12.55 0.52
N TRP A 230 18.08 11.73 -0.45
CA TRP A 230 19.35 10.99 -0.44
C TRP A 230 20.37 11.77 -1.27
N ARG A 231 21.63 11.83 -0.82
CA ARG A 231 22.71 12.46 -1.58
C ARG A 231 23.53 11.40 -2.30
N ASP A 232 24.24 11.79 -3.35
CA ASP A 232 25.16 10.88 -4.05
C ASP A 232 26.38 10.49 -3.20
N SER A 233 26.69 11.26 -2.15
CA SER A 233 27.82 11.04 -1.24
C SER A 233 27.40 10.40 0.11
N PRO A 234 28.15 9.39 0.60
CA PRO A 234 28.14 8.91 1.98
C PRO A 234 28.22 10.00 3.06
N GLY A 235 27.55 9.79 4.20
CA GLY A 235 27.77 10.54 5.44
C GLY A 235 27.53 12.05 5.32
N PHE A 236 26.28 12.49 5.52
CA PHE A 236 25.95 13.91 5.56
C PHE A 236 25.11 14.23 6.79
N THR A 237 25.05 15.52 7.12
CA THR A 237 24.24 16.07 8.22
C THR A 237 23.20 17.00 7.63
N PHE A 238 21.90 16.70 7.74
CA PHE A 238 20.86 17.70 7.45
C PHE A 238 20.61 18.56 8.70
N VAL A 239 20.73 19.88 8.52
CA VAL A 239 20.58 20.85 9.62
C VAL A 239 19.12 21.23 9.83
N ASN A 240 18.24 21.01 8.84
CA ASN A 240 16.81 21.31 8.91
C ASN A 240 16.00 20.21 8.21
N SER A 241 14.95 19.72 8.89
CA SER A 241 13.93 18.80 8.35
C SER A 241 14.37 17.36 8.07
N SER A 242 15.28 16.80 8.88
CA SER A 242 15.54 15.36 8.88
C SER A 242 14.46 14.61 9.66
N TYR A 243 13.68 13.76 8.98
CA TYR A 243 12.76 12.84 9.63
C TYR A 243 13.08 11.39 9.31
N SER A 244 12.99 10.56 10.34
CA SER A 244 13.02 9.10 10.26
C SER A 244 11.71 8.53 10.78
N LEU A 245 11.41 7.28 10.42
CA LEU A 245 10.25 6.56 10.95
C LEU A 245 10.74 5.46 11.87
N LEU A 246 10.37 5.51 13.15
CA LEU A 246 10.83 4.50 14.12
C LEU A 246 10.42 3.08 13.73
N THR A 247 9.30 2.89 13.03
CA THR A 247 8.93 1.59 12.48
C THR A 247 9.98 1.04 11.50
N TYR A 248 10.54 1.88 10.61
CA TYR A 248 11.60 1.45 9.69
C TYR A 248 12.94 1.29 10.41
N GLU A 249 13.22 2.13 11.41
CA GLU A 249 14.43 1.98 12.23
C GLU A 249 14.42 0.68 13.05
N ALA A 250 13.26 0.21 13.51
CA ALA A 250 13.16 -1.08 14.22
C ALA A 250 13.46 -2.25 13.27
N VAL A 251 12.94 -2.19 12.03
CA VAL A 251 13.22 -3.18 10.99
C VAL A 251 14.72 -3.22 10.68
N ARG A 252 15.35 -2.06 10.51
CA ARG A 252 16.79 -1.95 10.27
C ARG A 252 17.60 -2.46 11.45
N LEU A 253 17.25 -2.11 12.69
CA LEU A 253 17.93 -2.61 13.88
C LEU A 253 17.94 -4.13 13.92
N HIS A 254 16.79 -4.77 13.70
CA HIS A 254 16.71 -6.22 13.61
C HIS A 254 17.64 -6.77 12.51
N TYR A 255 17.46 -6.33 11.25
CA TYR A 255 18.21 -6.92 10.14
C TYR A 255 19.70 -6.61 10.17
N PHE A 256 20.12 -5.41 10.57
CA PHE A 256 21.54 -5.08 10.70
C PHE A 256 22.18 -5.86 11.83
N THR A 257 21.48 -6.09 12.95
CA THR A 257 22.01 -6.92 14.04
C THR A 257 22.17 -8.37 13.57
N LYS A 258 21.17 -8.90 12.86
CA LYS A 258 21.25 -10.22 12.23
C LYS A 258 22.42 -10.32 11.26
N TRP A 259 22.54 -9.39 10.31
CA TRP A 259 23.62 -9.40 9.32
C TRP A 259 24.98 -9.24 9.97
N CYS A 260 25.14 -8.35 10.94
CA CYS A 260 26.36 -8.25 11.73
C CYS A 260 26.71 -9.60 12.41
N SER A 261 25.72 -10.31 12.95
CA SER A 261 25.95 -11.63 13.56
C SER A 261 26.43 -12.68 12.55
N GLU A 262 25.93 -12.62 11.31
CA GLU A 262 26.19 -13.57 10.22
C GLU A 262 27.49 -13.25 9.46
N THR A 263 27.78 -11.98 9.21
CA THR A 263 28.91 -11.53 8.36
C THR A 263 30.07 -10.92 9.14
N LYS A 264 29.89 -10.59 10.43
CA LYS A 264 30.86 -9.87 11.27
C LYS A 264 31.25 -8.48 10.76
N ASP A 265 30.40 -7.89 9.94
CA ASP A 265 30.62 -6.57 9.35
C ASP A 265 30.48 -5.44 10.39
N GLU A 266 31.56 -4.67 10.55
CA GLU A 266 31.65 -3.58 11.54
C GLU A 266 30.69 -2.42 11.25
N VAL A 267 30.33 -2.19 9.98
CA VAL A 267 29.36 -1.15 9.61
C VAL A 267 27.98 -1.49 10.18
N PHE A 268 27.54 -2.74 10.01
CA PHE A 268 26.27 -3.18 10.58
C PHE A 268 26.32 -3.18 12.11
N HIS A 269 27.49 -3.45 12.70
CA HIS A 269 27.68 -3.32 14.14
C HIS A 269 27.43 -1.88 14.61
N GLU A 270 28.11 -0.91 14.00
CA GLU A 270 27.97 0.50 14.34
C GLU A 270 26.53 0.99 14.18
N TRP A 271 25.92 0.70 13.02
CA TRP A 271 24.53 1.08 12.74
C TRP A 271 23.55 0.46 13.73
N SER A 272 23.74 -0.80 14.10
CA SER A 272 22.87 -1.46 15.09
C SER A 272 22.97 -0.79 16.46
N GLN A 273 24.18 -0.46 16.93
CA GLN A 273 24.36 0.26 18.19
C GLN A 273 23.70 1.64 18.17
N ARG A 274 23.81 2.36 17.04
CA ARG A 274 23.23 3.69 16.87
C ARG A 274 21.70 3.66 16.84
N LEU A 275 21.13 2.73 16.08
CA LEU A 275 19.67 2.52 16.02
C LEU A 275 19.10 2.08 17.36
N ARG A 276 19.80 1.21 18.10
CA ARG A 276 19.40 0.79 19.45
C ARG A 276 19.19 1.99 20.38
N ASN A 277 20.03 3.01 20.28
CA ASN A 277 19.92 4.21 21.12
C ASN A 277 18.64 5.01 20.85
N LEU A 278 18.01 4.86 19.68
CA LEU A 278 16.69 5.46 19.42
C LEU A 278 15.62 4.82 20.32
N PHE A 279 15.64 3.50 20.46
CA PHE A 279 14.58 2.76 21.17
C PHE A 279 14.66 2.84 22.68
N ILE A 280 15.78 3.28 23.23
CA ILE A 280 15.94 3.57 24.67
C ILE A 280 15.88 5.06 24.99
N ASN A 281 15.77 5.94 23.98
CA ASN A 281 15.71 7.37 24.20
C ASN A 281 14.31 7.78 24.71
N PRO A 282 14.20 8.35 25.93
CA PRO A 282 12.90 8.72 26.52
C PRO A 282 12.18 9.85 25.77
N LYS A 283 12.85 10.56 24.86
CA LYS A 283 12.21 11.55 23.98
C LYS A 283 11.47 10.91 22.80
N LEU A 284 11.65 9.61 22.56
CA LEU A 284 11.14 8.88 21.41
C LEU A 284 9.98 7.92 21.73
N TYR A 285 9.50 7.93 22.98
CA TYR A 285 8.30 7.22 23.40
C TYR A 285 7.54 7.96 24.48
N LYS A 286 6.31 7.52 24.75
CA LYS A 286 5.44 8.00 25.82
C LYS A 286 4.97 6.81 26.67
N LYS A 287 5.13 6.91 28.00
CA LYS A 287 4.70 5.88 28.97
C LYS A 287 3.27 6.03 29.48
N ASP A 288 2.68 7.21 29.28
CA ASP A 288 1.30 7.50 29.68
C ASP A 288 0.48 7.93 28.44
N PRO A 289 0.17 6.97 27.54
CA PRO A 289 -0.65 7.25 26.38
C PRO A 289 -2.04 7.74 26.80
N ARG A 290 -2.66 8.56 25.94
CA ARG A 290 -4.04 9.03 26.17
C ARG A 290 -5.06 7.91 25.98
N VAL A 291 -4.74 6.93 25.13
CA VAL A 291 -5.56 5.75 24.83
C VAL A 291 -4.66 4.53 24.87
N GLY A 292 -5.08 3.46 25.55
CA GLY A 292 -4.28 2.28 25.84
C GLY A 292 -3.49 2.43 27.15
N GLU A 293 -2.81 1.37 27.53
CA GLU A 293 -1.93 1.26 28.70
C GLU A 293 -0.48 0.99 28.26
N GLY A 294 0.51 1.17 29.12
CA GLY A 294 1.90 0.87 28.77
C GLY A 294 2.56 1.92 27.86
N LEU A 295 3.40 1.50 26.93
CA LEU A 295 4.30 2.39 26.17
C LEU A 295 3.93 2.46 24.69
N VAL A 296 3.89 3.69 24.16
CA VAL A 296 3.76 3.96 22.73
C VAL A 296 4.99 4.70 22.21
N TRP A 297 5.61 4.21 21.14
CA TRP A 297 6.67 4.94 20.45
C TRP A 297 6.08 6.02 19.54
N TYR A 298 6.80 7.14 19.42
CA TYR A 298 6.46 8.12 18.40
C TYR A 298 6.67 7.54 17.00
N ASN A 299 5.90 8.01 16.02
CA ASN A 299 6.01 7.48 14.66
C ASN A 299 7.21 8.07 13.92
N MET A 300 7.51 9.34 14.19
CA MET A 300 8.52 10.12 13.50
C MET A 300 9.51 10.71 14.50
N THR A 301 10.76 10.88 14.07
CA THR A 301 11.75 11.68 14.79
C THR A 301 12.02 12.97 14.05
N ASN A 302 12.32 14.05 14.77
CA ASN A 302 12.81 15.30 14.20
C ASN A 302 13.99 15.81 15.03
N LEU A 303 15.01 16.35 14.36
CA LEU A 303 16.14 16.97 15.03
C LEU A 303 15.83 18.44 15.31
N THR A 304 15.77 18.82 16.59
CA THR A 304 15.55 20.20 17.03
C THR A 304 16.82 20.79 17.64
N ARG A 305 16.78 22.09 17.97
CA ARG A 305 17.85 22.74 18.77
C ARG A 305 18.08 22.06 20.14
N LYS A 306 17.10 21.30 20.65
CA LYS A 306 17.16 20.57 21.93
C LYS A 306 17.56 19.09 21.73
N GLY A 307 17.97 18.71 20.52
CA GLY A 307 18.27 17.34 20.13
C GLY A 307 17.08 16.63 19.48
N LEU A 308 17.19 15.32 19.36
CA LEU A 308 16.19 14.47 18.73
C LEU A 308 14.90 14.41 19.57
N GLU A 309 13.77 14.67 18.93
CA GLU A 309 12.43 14.64 19.54
C GLU A 309 11.49 13.78 18.69
N GLY A 310 10.58 13.06 19.36
CA GLY A 310 9.58 12.22 18.71
C GLY A 310 8.24 12.95 18.55
N TYR A 311 7.54 12.63 17.46
CA TYR A 311 6.23 13.18 17.14
C TYR A 311 5.27 12.11 16.61
N PHE A 312 3.98 12.26 16.93
CA PHE A 312 2.93 11.52 16.25
C PHE A 312 2.62 12.15 14.88
N TYR A 313 2.13 11.35 13.94
CA TYR A 313 2.22 11.60 12.50
C TYR A 313 1.77 13.00 12.04
N MET A 314 2.65 13.68 11.27
CA MET A 314 2.40 14.87 10.44
C MET A 314 1.45 15.92 11.04
N ASP A 315 1.66 16.33 12.30
CA ASP A 315 0.85 17.38 12.91
C ASP A 315 -0.66 17.12 12.76
N CYS A 316 -1.12 15.87 12.86
CA CYS A 316 -2.54 15.53 12.77
C CYS A 316 -3.18 15.26 14.15
N GLY A 317 -2.37 15.06 15.19
CA GLY A 317 -2.79 14.53 16.50
C GLY A 317 -3.15 13.04 16.50
N TYR A 318 -3.26 12.42 15.32
CA TYR A 318 -3.42 10.97 15.15
C TYR A 318 -2.05 10.27 15.24
N GLY A 319 -1.93 9.35 16.19
CA GLY A 319 -0.69 8.74 16.66
C GLY A 319 -0.94 7.42 17.37
N GLY A 320 0.04 6.53 17.40
CA GLY A 320 -0.17 5.16 17.91
C GLY A 320 -0.92 4.29 16.91
N TYR A 321 -0.51 4.31 15.63
CA TYR A 321 -0.98 3.35 14.63
C TYR A 321 -0.66 1.94 15.16
N PRO A 322 -1.65 1.13 15.57
CA PRO A 322 -1.37 -0.13 16.27
C PRO A 322 -0.51 -1.05 15.42
N GLY A 323 -0.72 -1.07 14.10
CA GLY A 323 0.13 -1.84 13.19
C GLY A 323 1.61 -1.44 13.23
N GLY A 324 1.91 -0.15 13.39
CA GLY A 324 3.27 0.37 13.41
C GLY A 324 3.94 0.13 14.75
N GLN A 325 3.18 0.19 15.83
CA GLN A 325 3.62 -0.24 17.16
C GLN A 325 3.86 -1.77 17.18
N GLY A 326 2.98 -2.54 16.55
CA GLY A 326 3.14 -3.98 16.33
C GLY A 326 4.43 -4.28 15.57
N SER A 327 4.69 -3.59 14.45
CA SER A 327 5.95 -3.75 13.71
C SER A 327 7.18 -3.38 14.55
N ILE A 328 7.15 -2.28 15.30
CA ILE A 328 8.26 -1.90 16.20
C ILE A 328 8.48 -3.01 17.23
N ALA A 329 7.45 -3.38 17.98
CA ALA A 329 7.54 -4.38 19.04
C ALA A 329 8.02 -5.73 18.51
N PHE A 330 7.46 -6.20 17.39
CA PHE A 330 7.91 -7.43 16.74
C PHE A 330 9.40 -7.38 16.40
N HIS A 331 9.86 -6.31 15.75
CA HIS A 331 11.24 -6.23 15.30
C HIS A 331 12.23 -6.05 16.47
N LEU A 332 11.85 -5.34 17.54
CA LEU A 332 12.65 -5.28 18.76
C LEU A 332 12.75 -6.66 19.45
N LEU A 333 11.67 -7.44 19.46
CA LEU A 333 11.72 -8.83 19.96
C LEU A 333 12.65 -9.71 19.12
N GLN A 334 12.68 -9.52 17.79
CA GLN A 334 13.62 -10.24 16.94
C GLN A 334 15.07 -9.79 17.16
N TYR A 335 15.31 -8.50 17.35
CA TYR A 335 16.63 -7.98 17.75
C TYR A 335 17.13 -8.67 19.03
N LEU A 336 16.26 -8.83 20.03
CA LEU A 336 16.59 -9.49 21.30
C LEU A 336 16.88 -11.00 21.18
N ASN A 337 16.72 -11.62 20.00
CA ASN A 337 17.20 -12.98 19.74
C ASN A 337 18.72 -13.03 19.45
N TYR A 338 19.31 -11.88 19.11
CA TYR A 338 20.73 -11.76 18.77
C TYR A 338 21.53 -11.02 19.84
N THR A 339 20.87 -10.30 20.75
CA THR A 339 21.53 -9.47 21.75
C THR A 339 20.75 -9.47 23.06
N GLU A 340 21.46 -9.62 24.18
CA GLU A 340 20.90 -9.41 25.51
C GLU A 340 20.84 -7.92 25.84
N ASP A 341 19.65 -7.32 25.77
CA ASP A 341 19.42 -5.92 26.09
C ASP A 341 18.21 -5.76 27.00
N LYS A 342 18.47 -5.73 28.31
CA LYS A 342 17.43 -5.66 29.35
C LYS A 342 16.58 -4.39 29.27
N GLU A 343 17.13 -3.29 28.78
CA GLU A 343 16.38 -2.03 28.70
C GLU A 343 15.42 -2.03 27.51
N VAL A 344 15.87 -2.52 26.34
CA VAL A 344 14.98 -2.73 25.18
C VAL A 344 13.91 -3.79 25.52
N GLU A 345 14.30 -4.87 26.20
CA GLU A 345 13.38 -5.91 26.66
C GLU A 345 12.28 -5.36 27.58
N ARG A 346 12.65 -4.51 28.54
CA ARG A 346 11.70 -3.84 29.44
C ARG A 346 10.74 -2.93 28.67
N LEU A 347 11.26 -2.13 27.74
CA LEU A 347 10.46 -1.18 26.96
C LEU A 347 9.52 -1.90 25.97
N VAL A 348 9.96 -2.99 25.34
CA VAL A 348 9.11 -3.75 24.43
C VAL A 348 7.98 -4.47 25.16
N LYS A 349 8.22 -4.95 26.40
CA LYS A 349 7.15 -5.49 27.24
C LYS A 349 6.05 -4.46 27.50
N GLN A 350 6.43 -3.22 27.86
CA GLN A 350 5.48 -2.12 28.04
C GLN A 350 4.73 -1.77 26.74
N SER A 351 5.35 -1.95 25.57
CA SER A 351 4.64 -1.72 24.32
C SER A 351 3.70 -2.85 23.92
N LEU A 352 3.99 -4.10 24.29
CA LEU A 352 3.04 -5.18 24.13
C LEU A 352 1.78 -4.96 24.98
N GLU A 353 1.92 -4.39 26.19
CA GLU A 353 0.77 -3.96 27.02
C GLU A 353 -0.09 -2.91 26.29
N TYR A 354 0.55 -1.98 25.57
CA TYR A 354 -0.14 -1.02 24.71
C TYR A 354 -0.91 -1.69 23.58
N ILE A 355 -0.29 -2.64 22.89
CA ILE A 355 -0.94 -3.39 21.82
C ILE A 355 -2.14 -4.17 22.38
N LEU A 356 -1.99 -4.88 23.50
CA LEU A 356 -3.08 -5.64 24.11
C LEU A 356 -4.26 -4.75 24.54
N SER A 357 -3.98 -3.68 25.29
CA SER A 357 -4.99 -2.78 25.84
C SER A 357 -5.78 -2.00 24.78
N THR A 358 -5.32 -2.02 23.53
CA THR A 358 -5.96 -1.31 22.41
C THR A 358 -6.68 -2.22 21.43
N GLN A 359 -6.75 -3.52 21.70
CA GLN A 359 -7.51 -4.48 20.90
C GLN A 359 -9.03 -4.24 21.03
N LYS A 360 -9.76 -4.34 19.92
CA LYS A 360 -11.23 -4.34 19.94
C LYS A 360 -11.78 -5.70 20.35
N GLU A 361 -13.04 -5.74 20.78
CA GLU A 361 -13.74 -6.98 21.17
C GLU A 361 -13.74 -8.05 20.07
N ASN A 362 -13.76 -7.64 18.79
CA ASN A 362 -13.70 -8.56 17.66
C ASN A 362 -12.28 -9.09 17.36
N GLY A 363 -11.30 -8.77 18.20
CA GLY A 363 -9.90 -9.18 18.06
C GLY A 363 -9.07 -8.35 17.08
N SER A 364 -9.67 -7.36 16.40
CA SER A 364 -8.95 -6.47 15.47
C SER A 364 -8.34 -5.26 16.17
N TRP A 365 -7.48 -4.54 15.45
CA TRP A 365 -7.00 -3.24 15.88
C TRP A 365 -7.51 -2.12 14.97
N PRO A 366 -7.80 -0.94 15.55
CA PRO A 366 -8.20 0.21 14.76
C PRO A 366 -7.05 0.74 13.90
N MET A 367 -7.41 1.58 12.94
CA MET A 367 -6.46 2.23 12.07
C MET A 367 -5.52 3.14 12.86
N ALA A 368 -6.03 4.06 13.68
CA ALA A 368 -5.18 4.90 14.51
C ALA A 368 -5.93 5.40 15.73
N PHE A 369 -5.18 5.65 16.81
CA PHE A 369 -5.69 6.39 17.96
C PHE A 369 -5.31 7.86 17.89
N ARG A 370 -5.95 8.66 18.73
CA ARG A 370 -5.57 10.06 18.95
C ARG A 370 -4.82 10.15 20.27
N GLN A 371 -3.50 10.34 20.20
CA GLN A 371 -2.64 10.41 21.37
C GLN A 371 -2.38 11.84 21.85
N GLU A 372 -2.55 12.83 20.96
CA GLU A 372 -2.28 14.25 21.24
C GLU A 372 -3.43 15.17 20.79
N GLY A 373 -3.25 16.49 20.99
CA GLY A 373 -4.24 17.52 20.71
C GLY A 373 -4.71 17.56 19.25
N PHE A 374 -5.90 18.14 19.04
CA PHE A 374 -6.51 18.24 17.71
C PHE A 374 -5.75 19.24 16.83
N ILE A 375 -5.25 18.79 15.69
CA ILE A 375 -4.80 19.69 14.64
C ILE A 375 -5.81 19.55 13.50
N GLY A 376 -6.45 20.66 13.14
CA GLY A 376 -7.73 20.74 12.44
C GLY A 376 -7.77 20.26 10.99
N MET A 377 -6.86 19.40 10.56
CA MET A 377 -6.75 18.96 9.16
C MET A 377 -7.39 17.60 8.85
N ARG A 378 -7.88 16.83 9.83
CA ARG A 378 -8.58 15.55 9.57
C ARG A 378 -9.84 15.36 10.43
N PRO A 379 -11.05 15.44 9.85
CA PRO A 379 -12.32 15.24 10.56
C PRO A 379 -12.67 13.76 10.83
N GLU A 380 -11.85 12.80 10.36
CA GLU A 380 -12.18 11.38 10.36
C GLU A 380 -11.84 10.68 11.68
N ARG A 381 -12.81 9.98 12.29
CA ARG A 381 -12.62 9.13 13.48
C ARG A 381 -11.91 7.82 13.13
N LEU A 382 -10.59 7.87 12.96
CA LEU A 382 -9.77 6.73 12.49
C LEU A 382 -9.82 5.51 13.42
N ASP A 383 -10.16 5.70 14.69
CA ASP A 383 -10.40 4.66 15.69
C ASP A 383 -11.58 3.74 15.33
N ARG A 384 -12.50 4.20 14.48
CA ARG A 384 -13.64 3.41 14.02
C ARG A 384 -13.32 2.46 12.87
N TYR A 385 -12.26 2.73 12.11
CA TYR A 385 -11.86 1.90 10.99
C TYR A 385 -10.88 0.84 11.45
N GLU A 386 -10.90 -0.33 10.81
CA GLU A 386 -10.01 -1.45 11.08
C GLU A 386 -9.00 -1.60 9.95
N THR A 387 -7.85 -2.19 10.25
CA THR A 387 -6.84 -2.47 9.22
C THR A 387 -6.42 -3.93 9.26
N PHE A 388 -6.53 -4.63 8.13
CA PHE A 388 -6.02 -5.99 8.02
C PHE A 388 -4.50 -6.04 8.24
N GLY A 389 -3.76 -5.15 7.57
CA GLY A 389 -2.30 -5.07 7.71
C GLY A 389 -1.85 -4.73 9.14
N GLY A 390 -2.48 -3.74 9.78
CA GLY A 390 -2.11 -3.38 11.15
C GLY A 390 -2.52 -4.44 12.18
N THR A 391 -3.67 -5.10 11.99
CA THR A 391 -4.08 -6.24 12.82
C THR A 391 -3.08 -7.38 12.73
N SER A 392 -2.64 -7.75 11.51
CA SER A 392 -1.64 -8.79 11.31
C SER A 392 -0.31 -8.49 12.01
N GLU A 393 0.16 -7.24 11.96
CA GLU A 393 1.40 -6.83 12.64
C GLU A 393 1.25 -6.86 14.17
N CYS A 394 0.10 -6.49 14.72
CA CYS A 394 -0.17 -6.61 16.17
C CYS A 394 -0.15 -8.08 16.61
N VAL A 395 -0.88 -8.95 15.90
CA VAL A 395 -0.91 -10.40 16.19
C VAL A 395 0.49 -11.00 16.13
N ARG A 396 1.27 -10.64 15.10
CA ARG A 396 2.65 -11.09 14.92
C ARG A 396 3.54 -10.67 16.09
N ALA A 397 3.40 -9.44 16.58
CA ALA A 397 4.13 -8.94 17.75
C ALA A 397 3.75 -9.68 19.04
N LEU A 398 2.45 -9.87 19.29
CA LEU A 398 1.95 -10.56 20.48
C LEU A 398 2.39 -12.03 20.51
N ILE A 399 2.35 -12.73 19.37
CA ILE A 399 2.85 -14.10 19.26
C ILE A 399 4.36 -14.15 19.56
N ALA A 400 5.14 -13.21 19.05
CA ALA A 400 6.57 -13.13 19.35
C ALA A 400 6.81 -12.83 20.85
N GLY A 401 6.01 -11.95 21.44
CA GLY A 401 6.05 -11.62 22.85
C GLY A 401 5.75 -12.84 23.73
N TYR A 402 4.65 -13.55 23.44
CA TYR A 402 4.30 -14.80 24.11
C TYR A 402 5.42 -15.84 24.03
N LYS A 403 6.02 -16.01 22.84
CA LYS A 403 7.13 -16.95 22.65
C LYS A 403 8.34 -16.60 23.52
N ARG A 404 8.65 -15.32 23.70
CA ARG A 404 9.79 -14.84 24.50
C ARG A 404 9.50 -14.86 26.00
N PHE A 405 8.43 -14.22 26.43
CA PHE A 405 8.15 -13.96 27.84
C PHE A 405 7.39 -15.09 28.54
N LYS A 406 6.68 -15.95 27.80
CA LYS A 406 5.83 -17.01 28.34
C LYS A 406 4.73 -16.52 29.30
N ASP A 407 4.41 -15.22 29.27
CA ASP A 407 3.30 -14.64 30.01
C ASP A 407 1.97 -15.20 29.44
N LYS A 408 1.08 -15.64 30.32
CA LYS A 408 -0.21 -16.24 29.95
C LYS A 408 -1.27 -15.20 29.61
#